data_AF-A0A1A8NMA9-F1
#
_entry.id   AF-A0A1A8NMA9-F1
#
_cell.length_a   1.000
_cell.length_b   1.000
_cell.length_c   1.000
_cell.angle_alpha   90.00
_cell.angle_beta   90.00
_cell.angle_gamma   90.00
#
_symmetry.space_group_name_H-M   'P 1'
#
loop_
_entity.id
_entity.type
_entity.pdbx_description
1 polymer ?
#
loop_
_entity_poly.entity_id
_entity_poly.type
_entity_poly.pdbx_seq_one_letter_code
_entity_poly.pdbx_strand_id
1 'polypeptide(L)'
;MNFPLLQVLSSGVFELKIHSFHTAQRICRRHRDCHIFFRICLKHPEDVISAEPPCTFGTGHTNVIRADHTSISSSAPIRVPFHFKWPGTFSLIIEAWNAESPTEYTADNQKNLVSRLATRRRLAIGEDWSQDVHFGEQSELRYSYHVFCDEFYFGDGCADYCRPRDDTLGHYTCDEEGNRICL
;
A
#
# COMPACT_ATOMS: atom_id res chain seq x y z
N MET A 1 23.03 -29.27 -15.95
CA MET A 1 21.83 -28.81 -16.66
C MET A 1 21.17 -27.77 -15.77
N ASN A 2 21.33 -26.50 -16.08
CA ASN A 2 20.71 -25.42 -15.32
C ASN A 2 19.27 -25.31 -15.82
N PHE A 3 18.30 -25.81 -15.05
CA PHE A 3 16.91 -25.49 -15.30
C PHE A 3 16.74 -24.00 -14.99
N PRO A 4 16.30 -23.15 -15.94
CA PRO A 4 15.83 -21.84 -15.55
C PRO A 4 14.61 -22.10 -14.67
N LEU A 5 14.68 -21.70 -13.40
CA LEU A 5 13.50 -21.54 -12.58
C LEU A 5 12.54 -20.68 -13.41
N LEU A 6 11.42 -21.27 -13.83
CA LEU A 6 10.32 -20.51 -14.39
C LEU A 6 9.92 -19.54 -13.28
N GLN A 7 10.41 -18.29 -13.33
CA GLN A 7 9.95 -17.26 -12.43
C GLN A 7 8.48 -17.07 -12.79
N VAL A 8 7.61 -17.63 -11.94
CA VAL A 8 6.19 -17.33 -11.99
C VAL A 8 6.12 -15.83 -11.77
N LEU A 9 5.82 -15.10 -12.84
CA LEU A 9 5.53 -13.69 -12.75
C LEU A 9 4.26 -13.59 -11.90
N SER A 10 4.33 -12.81 -10.83
CA SER A 10 3.17 -12.45 -10.04
C SER A 10 3.09 -10.94 -10.05
N SER A 11 1.90 -10.37 -10.13
CA SER A 11 1.75 -8.91 -10.25
C SER A 11 0.45 -8.45 -9.64
N GLY A 12 0.52 -7.41 -8.82
CA GLY A 12 -0.64 -6.79 -8.22
C GLY A 12 -0.29 -5.54 -7.45
N VAL A 13 -1.30 -4.97 -6.81
CA VAL A 13 -1.20 -3.68 -6.12
C VAL A 13 -1.83 -3.78 -4.75
N PHE A 14 -1.06 -3.38 -3.73
CA PHE A 14 -1.61 -3.03 -2.43
C PHE A 14 -1.99 -1.56 -2.46
N GLU A 15 -3.22 -1.24 -2.07
CA GLU A 15 -3.67 0.15 -1.94
C GLU A 15 -4.13 0.45 -0.53
N LEU A 16 -3.80 1.66 -0.07
CA LEU A 16 -4.20 2.17 1.23
C LEU A 16 -4.72 3.59 1.13
N LYS A 17 -5.93 3.79 1.64
CA LYS A 17 -6.63 5.07 1.65
C LYS A 17 -6.69 5.61 3.07
N ILE A 18 -6.20 6.84 3.26
CA ILE A 18 -6.39 7.58 4.51
C ILE A 18 -7.73 8.31 4.45
N HIS A 19 -8.57 8.09 5.45
CA HIS A 19 -9.89 8.74 5.57
C HIS A 19 -9.82 9.98 6.45
N SER A 20 -9.16 9.85 7.61
CA SER A 20 -8.98 10.96 8.54
C SER A 20 -7.74 10.76 9.40
N PHE A 21 -7.12 11.86 9.77
CA PHE A 21 -6.05 11.89 10.75
C PHE A 21 -6.26 13.07 11.68
N HIS A 22 -6.26 12.80 12.99
CA HIS A 22 -6.34 13.80 14.03
C HIS A 22 -5.14 13.64 14.96
N THR A 23 -4.54 14.74 15.42
CA THR A 23 -3.50 14.71 16.44
C THR A 23 -3.59 15.92 17.36
N ALA A 24 -3.30 15.68 18.64
CA ALA A 24 -3.16 16.75 19.63
C ALA A 24 -1.79 17.46 19.56
N GLN A 25 -0.82 16.88 18.85
CA GLN A 25 0.49 17.51 18.67
C GLN A 25 0.38 18.76 17.79
N ARG A 26 1.15 19.79 18.15
CA ARG A 26 1.29 20.99 17.32
C ARG A 26 2.18 20.68 16.11
N ILE A 27 1.59 20.08 15.08
CA ILE A 27 2.26 19.87 13.77
C ILE A 27 2.69 21.22 13.18
N CYS A 28 1.89 22.28 13.40
CA CYS A 28 2.01 23.54 12.69
C CYS A 28 2.38 24.68 13.66
N ARG A 29 3.54 25.33 13.47
CA ARG A 29 3.95 26.51 14.26
C ARG A 29 3.17 27.78 13.88
N ARG A 30 2.63 27.86 12.66
CA ARG A 30 1.78 28.96 12.15
C ARG A 30 0.57 28.37 11.41
N HIS A 31 -0.60 28.91 11.70
CA HIS A 31 -1.91 28.33 11.37
C HIS A 31 -2.28 28.29 9.87
N ARG A 32 -1.51 28.92 8.97
CA ARG A 32 -1.98 29.20 7.60
C ARG A 32 -1.44 28.27 6.51
N ASP A 33 -0.33 27.57 6.72
CA ASP A 33 0.34 26.77 5.69
C ASP A 33 0.80 25.40 6.20
N CYS A 34 -0.09 24.70 6.91
CA CYS A 34 0.24 23.38 7.46
C CYS A 34 0.03 22.28 6.43
N HIS A 35 1.11 21.61 6.08
CA HIS A 35 1.12 20.54 5.09
C HIS A 35 1.55 19.23 5.72
N ILE A 36 0.96 18.14 5.25
CA ILE A 36 1.19 16.79 5.73
C ILE A 36 1.30 15.86 4.53
N PHE A 37 2.09 14.80 4.68
CA PHE A 37 2.00 13.65 3.80
C PHE A 37 2.09 12.38 4.64
N PHE A 38 1.57 11.30 4.09
CA PHE A 38 1.62 9.98 4.71
C PHE A 38 2.58 9.12 3.92
N ARG A 39 3.44 8.38 4.63
CA ARG A 39 4.32 7.36 4.06
C ARG A 39 3.90 6.01 4.59
N ILE A 40 3.86 5.01 3.72
CA ILE A 40 3.67 3.62 4.11
C ILE A 40 4.89 2.79 3.75
N CYS A 41 5.17 1.81 4.60
CA CYS A 41 6.23 0.84 4.42
C CYS A 41 5.64 -0.54 4.67
N LEU A 42 5.74 -1.41 3.67
CA LEU A 42 5.29 -2.80 3.74
C LEU A 42 6.50 -3.71 3.81
N LYS A 43 6.42 -4.72 4.66
CA LYS A 43 7.46 -5.73 4.79
C LYS A 43 6.93 -7.08 5.27
N HIS A 44 7.80 -8.07 5.24
CA HIS A 44 7.56 -9.39 5.80
C HIS A 44 7.07 -9.29 7.27
N PRO A 45 6.27 -10.26 7.74
CA PRO A 45 5.80 -10.29 9.12
C PRO A 45 6.97 -10.45 10.09
N GLU A 46 7.05 -9.55 11.06
CA GLU A 46 8.00 -9.60 12.17
C GLU A 46 7.23 -9.70 13.49
N ASP A 47 7.78 -10.39 14.48
CA ASP A 47 7.17 -10.47 15.82
C ASP A 47 7.32 -9.14 16.59
N VAL A 48 8.47 -8.48 16.44
CA VAL A 48 8.71 -7.11 16.90
C VAL A 48 8.99 -6.26 15.67
N ILE A 49 8.01 -5.43 15.27
CA ILE A 49 8.07 -4.70 14.02
C ILE A 49 9.02 -3.51 14.14
N SER A 50 10.17 -3.58 13.46
CA SER A 50 11.04 -2.41 13.30
C SER A 50 10.45 -1.41 12.31
N ALA A 51 10.50 -0.11 12.62
CA ALA A 51 10.10 0.92 11.66
C ALA A 51 11.23 1.31 10.70
N GLU A 52 12.41 0.73 10.86
CA GLU A 52 13.58 1.02 10.03
C GLU A 52 13.51 0.28 8.69
N PRO A 53 14.05 0.88 7.61
CA PRO A 53 14.25 0.19 6.34
C PRO A 53 15.04 -1.12 6.50
N PRO A 54 14.88 -2.12 5.61
CA PRO A 54 14.19 -2.03 4.31
C PRO A 54 12.70 -2.40 4.34
N CYS A 55 11.90 -1.69 3.55
CA CYS A 55 10.51 -2.02 3.27
C CYS A 55 10.47 -3.09 2.18
N THR A 56 10.61 -4.34 2.58
CA THR A 56 10.83 -5.48 1.67
C THR A 56 9.71 -5.74 0.66
N PHE A 57 8.48 -5.28 0.92
CA PHE A 57 7.36 -5.34 -0.03
C PHE A 57 7.14 -4.02 -0.77
N GLY A 58 7.88 -2.97 -0.41
CA GLY A 58 7.81 -1.67 -1.05
C GLY A 58 7.36 -0.56 -0.12
N THR A 59 7.40 0.66 -0.66
CA THR A 59 6.95 1.89 -0.01
C THR A 59 6.00 2.64 -0.92
N GLY A 60 5.18 3.49 -0.31
CA GLY A 60 4.36 4.45 -1.03
C GLY A 60 4.14 5.69 -0.17
N HIS A 61 3.68 6.77 -0.80
CA HIS A 61 3.31 7.97 -0.06
C HIS A 61 2.16 8.71 -0.75
N THR A 62 1.48 9.57 0.00
CA THR A 62 0.58 10.58 -0.59
C THR A 62 1.40 11.71 -1.20
N ASN A 63 0.76 12.54 -2.02
CA ASN A 63 1.26 13.89 -2.25
C ASN A 63 1.26 14.69 -0.94
N VAL A 64 2.02 15.78 -0.91
CA VAL A 64 1.90 16.79 0.14
C VAL A 64 0.54 17.47 0.03
N ILE A 65 -0.25 17.41 1.08
CA ILE A 65 -1.60 17.95 1.16
C ILE A 65 -1.74 18.86 2.38
N ARG A 66 -2.78 19.68 2.42
CA ARG A 66 -3.07 20.46 3.63
C ARG A 66 -3.47 19.55 4.78
N ALA A 67 -3.04 19.89 5.99
CA ALA A 67 -3.38 19.15 7.20
C ALA A 67 -4.81 19.49 7.71
N ASP A 68 -5.81 19.35 6.84
CA ASP A 68 -7.22 19.51 7.15
C ASP A 68 -8.04 18.28 6.73
N HIS A 69 -9.19 18.08 7.38
CA HIS A 69 -10.03 16.90 7.17
C HIS A 69 -10.45 16.73 5.71
N THR A 70 -10.81 17.83 5.04
CA THR A 70 -11.24 17.82 3.64
C THR A 70 -10.15 17.33 2.70
N SER A 71 -8.93 17.85 2.83
CA SER A 71 -7.80 17.50 1.96
C SER A 71 -7.32 16.07 2.20
N ILE A 72 -7.35 15.60 3.46
CA ILE A 72 -7.00 14.23 3.82
C ILE A 72 -8.02 13.24 3.27
N SER A 73 -9.31 13.48 3.52
CA SER A 73 -10.38 12.59 3.04
C SER A 73 -10.49 12.54 1.51
N SER A 74 -10.16 13.63 0.79
CA SER A 74 -10.15 13.65 -0.68
C SER A 74 -8.84 13.20 -1.33
N SER A 75 -7.81 12.82 -0.56
CA SER A 75 -6.51 12.40 -1.08
C SER A 75 -6.62 11.15 -1.99
N ALA A 76 -5.68 10.93 -2.90
CA ALA A 76 -5.62 9.67 -3.64
C ALA A 76 -5.17 8.52 -2.70
N PRO A 77 -5.64 7.28 -2.91
CA PRO A 77 -5.05 6.11 -2.27
C PRO A 77 -3.55 5.98 -2.59
N ILE A 78 -2.79 5.53 -1.61
CA ILE A 78 -1.37 5.21 -1.75
C ILE A 78 -1.28 3.82 -2.38
N ARG A 79 -0.55 3.69 -3.49
CA ARG A 79 -0.39 2.42 -4.23
C ARG A 79 1.02 1.88 -4.06
N VAL A 80 1.16 0.59 -3.78
CA VAL A 80 2.44 -0.12 -3.70
C VAL A 80 2.36 -1.35 -4.61
N PRO A 81 2.92 -1.29 -5.83
CA PRO A 81 2.95 -2.43 -6.73
C PRO A 81 3.92 -3.51 -6.21
N PHE A 82 3.58 -4.77 -6.42
CA PHE A 82 4.41 -5.91 -6.07
C PHE A 82 4.58 -6.87 -7.24
N HIS A 83 5.72 -7.56 -7.26
CA HIS A 83 6.07 -8.53 -8.32
C HIS A 83 6.40 -9.92 -7.74
N PHE A 84 5.70 -10.30 -6.69
CA PHE A 84 5.87 -11.55 -5.95
C PHE A 84 4.50 -12.12 -5.57
N LYS A 85 4.43 -13.42 -5.28
CA LYS A 85 3.18 -14.04 -4.82
C LYS A 85 2.72 -13.38 -3.52
N TRP A 86 1.51 -12.85 -3.49
CA TRP A 86 0.98 -12.19 -2.29
C TRP A 86 1.00 -13.15 -1.09
N PRO A 87 1.69 -12.82 0.02
CA PRO A 87 1.90 -13.76 1.12
C PRO A 87 0.71 -13.87 2.09
N GLY A 88 -0.29 -13.00 1.96
CA GLY A 88 -1.45 -12.93 2.84
C GLY A 88 -1.19 -12.29 4.21
N THR A 89 0.02 -12.38 4.76
CA THR A 89 0.40 -11.75 6.04
C THR A 89 1.59 -10.81 5.86
N PHE A 90 1.53 -9.63 6.49
CA PHE A 90 2.52 -8.57 6.31
C PHE A 90 2.60 -7.68 7.55
N SER A 91 3.72 -6.95 7.67
CA SER A 91 3.85 -5.83 8.59
C SER A 91 3.57 -4.53 7.83
N LEU A 92 2.68 -3.71 8.38
CA LEU A 92 2.30 -2.39 7.87
C LEU A 92 2.81 -1.31 8.82
N ILE A 93 3.61 -0.40 8.28
CA ILE A 93 3.98 0.83 8.97
C ILE A 93 3.35 2.01 8.23
N ILE A 94 2.66 2.88 8.96
CA ILE A 94 2.10 4.14 8.43
C ILE A 94 2.69 5.27 9.25
N GLU A 95 3.23 6.27 8.56
CA GLU A 95 3.82 7.44 9.18
C GLU A 95 3.15 8.71 8.65
N ALA A 96 2.83 9.61 9.58
CA ALA A 96 2.39 10.97 9.29
C ALA A 96 3.58 11.92 9.44
N TRP A 97 3.88 12.67 8.39
CA TRP A 97 5.01 13.59 8.35
C TRP A 97 4.55 15.02 8.10
N ASN A 98 5.08 15.95 8.88
CA ASN A 98 4.94 17.38 8.62
C ASN A 98 5.79 17.77 7.40
N ALA A 99 5.19 18.44 6.42
CA ALA A 99 5.91 18.93 5.25
C ALA A 99 6.30 20.40 5.46
N GLU A 100 7.60 20.70 5.37
CA GLU A 100 8.11 22.06 5.45
C GLU A 100 7.82 22.87 4.17
N SER A 101 7.75 22.18 3.01
CA SER A 101 7.38 22.77 1.74
C SER A 101 6.48 21.82 0.93
N PRO A 102 5.68 22.33 -0.03
CA PRO A 102 4.78 21.51 -0.85
C PRO A 102 5.48 20.49 -1.76
N THR A 103 6.81 20.60 -1.93
CA THR A 103 7.59 19.82 -2.91
C THR A 103 8.69 18.97 -2.29
N GLU A 104 8.98 19.11 -1.00
CA GLU A 104 10.07 18.37 -0.35
C GLU A 104 9.55 17.25 0.54
N TYR A 105 9.90 16.02 0.17
CA TYR A 105 9.70 14.82 0.98
C TYR A 105 10.97 14.55 1.80
N THR A 106 11.29 15.40 2.77
CA THR A 106 12.49 15.22 3.60
C THR A 106 12.21 14.24 4.76
N ALA A 107 12.40 12.94 4.51
CA ALA A 107 12.34 11.89 5.53
C ALA A 107 13.62 11.82 6.41
N ASP A 108 14.62 12.68 6.14
CA ASP A 108 15.93 12.64 6.80
C ASP A 108 15.95 13.39 8.15
N ASN A 109 14.98 14.28 8.38
CA ASN A 109 14.85 15.03 9.63
C ASN A 109 13.74 14.41 10.49
N GLN A 110 14.11 13.48 11.39
CA GLN A 110 13.20 12.81 12.35
C GLN A 110 12.26 13.77 13.10
N LYS A 111 12.64 15.05 13.21
CA LYS A 111 11.86 16.13 13.84
C LYS A 111 10.51 16.39 13.17
N ASN A 112 10.33 15.98 11.92
CA ASN A 112 9.10 16.18 11.16
C ASN A 112 8.12 15.00 11.25
N LEU A 113 8.53 13.88 11.88
CA LEU A 113 7.64 12.76 12.15
C LEU A 113 6.62 13.14 13.22
N VAL A 114 5.33 13.09 12.86
CA VAL A 114 4.21 13.43 13.75
C VAL A 114 3.70 12.19 14.47
N SER A 115 3.45 11.12 13.71
CA SER A 115 2.89 9.90 14.27
C SER A 115 3.36 8.71 13.45
N ARG A 116 3.50 7.57 14.12
CA ARG A 116 3.91 6.31 13.52
C ARG A 116 3.06 5.19 14.09
N LEU A 117 2.48 4.41 13.19
CA LEU A 117 1.83 3.13 13.44
C LEU A 117 2.71 2.02 12.88
N ALA A 118 2.87 0.94 13.63
CA ALA A 118 3.44 -0.32 13.16
C ALA A 118 2.54 -1.47 13.62
N THR A 119 2.01 -2.26 12.69
CA THR A 119 1.06 -3.33 13.00
C THR A 119 1.18 -4.50 12.03
N ARG A 120 0.93 -5.72 12.51
CA ARG A 120 0.89 -6.93 11.70
C ARG A 120 -0.55 -7.19 11.26
N ARG A 121 -0.75 -7.46 9.97
CA ARG A 121 -2.07 -7.71 9.40
C ARG A 121 -2.08 -8.95 8.51
N ARG A 122 -3.28 -9.48 8.33
CA ARG A 122 -3.61 -10.52 7.35
C ARG A 122 -4.66 -9.95 6.40
N LEU A 123 -4.49 -10.19 5.11
CA LEU A 123 -5.36 -9.69 4.05
C LEU A 123 -5.30 -10.67 2.88
N ALA A 124 -6.46 -11.16 2.43
CA ALA A 124 -6.56 -11.93 1.20
C ALA A 124 -6.67 -10.99 -0.01
N ILE A 125 -6.39 -11.51 -1.21
CA ILE A 125 -6.70 -10.80 -2.46
C ILE A 125 -8.21 -10.57 -2.55
N GLY A 126 -8.61 -9.36 -2.92
CA GLY A 126 -10.01 -8.97 -3.11
C GLY A 126 -10.17 -7.45 -3.26
N GLU A 127 -11.21 -7.04 -3.99
CA GLU A 127 -11.53 -5.63 -4.22
C GLU A 127 -12.21 -4.94 -3.01
N ASP A 128 -12.67 -5.74 -2.04
CA ASP A 128 -13.32 -5.23 -0.83
C ASP A 128 -12.31 -4.58 0.12
N TRP A 129 -12.65 -3.36 0.55
CA TRP A 129 -11.81 -2.58 1.46
C TRP A 129 -11.90 -3.08 2.90
N SER A 130 -10.76 -3.49 3.45
CA SER A 130 -10.61 -3.70 4.90
C SER A 130 -10.42 -2.35 5.59
N GLN A 131 -11.22 -2.04 6.61
CA GLN A 131 -11.15 -0.78 7.35
C GLN A 131 -10.54 -0.98 8.74
N ASP A 132 -9.75 -0.01 9.20
CA ASP A 132 -9.17 -0.04 10.54
C ASP A 132 -9.03 1.38 11.12
N VAL A 133 -8.89 1.44 12.45
CA VAL A 133 -8.68 2.67 13.21
C VAL A 133 -7.54 2.43 14.19
N HIS A 134 -6.52 3.27 14.11
CA HIS A 134 -5.42 3.24 15.05
C HIS A 134 -5.48 4.43 16.00
N PHE A 135 -5.44 4.13 17.30
CA PHE A 135 -5.28 5.09 18.37
C PHE A 135 -3.83 5.04 18.86
N GLY A 136 -3.06 6.08 18.53
CA GLY A 136 -1.76 6.34 19.14
C GLY A 136 -1.91 7.17 20.41
N GLU A 137 -0.81 7.44 21.13
CA GLU A 137 -0.86 8.19 22.39
C GLU A 137 -1.51 9.58 22.27
N GLN A 138 -1.34 10.24 21.12
CA GLN A 138 -1.84 11.60 20.87
C GLN A 138 -2.49 11.76 19.49
N SER A 139 -2.78 10.67 18.79
CA SER A 139 -3.31 10.71 17.43
C SER A 139 -4.32 9.61 17.13
N GLU A 140 -5.29 9.90 16.27
CA GLU A 140 -6.24 8.95 15.72
C GLU A 140 -6.09 8.91 14.19
N LEU A 141 -5.89 7.72 13.64
CA LEU A 141 -5.77 7.48 12.19
C LEU A 141 -6.84 6.50 11.74
N ARG A 142 -7.68 6.92 10.78
CA ARG A 142 -8.66 6.05 10.12
C ARG A 142 -8.23 5.80 8.69
N TYR A 143 -8.14 4.53 8.31
CA TYR A 143 -7.66 4.14 7.00
C TYR A 143 -8.36 2.86 6.55
N SER A 144 -8.35 2.64 5.23
CA SER A 144 -8.75 1.37 4.64
C SER A 144 -7.68 0.88 3.68
N TYR A 145 -7.63 -0.42 3.47
CA TYR A 145 -6.68 -1.02 2.54
C TYR A 145 -7.26 -2.27 1.90
N HIS A 146 -6.80 -2.57 0.70
CA HIS A 146 -7.14 -3.77 -0.05
C HIS A 146 -5.96 -4.15 -0.94
N VAL A 147 -6.03 -5.33 -1.55
CA VAL A 147 -4.99 -5.83 -2.43
C VAL A 147 -5.64 -6.62 -3.56
N PHE A 148 -5.26 -6.29 -4.78
CA PHE A 148 -5.84 -6.88 -5.97
C PHE A 148 -4.75 -7.19 -6.99
N CYS A 149 -5.06 -8.08 -7.92
CA CYS A 149 -4.15 -8.48 -8.97
C CYS A 149 -4.13 -7.47 -10.10
N ASP A 150 -2.99 -7.35 -10.79
CA ASP A 150 -2.94 -6.61 -12.03
C ASP A 150 -3.75 -7.33 -13.12
N GLU A 151 -4.03 -6.62 -14.20
CA GLU A 151 -4.74 -7.18 -15.35
C GLU A 151 -4.09 -8.49 -15.82
N PHE A 152 -4.93 -9.50 -16.08
CA PHE A 152 -4.54 -10.86 -16.48
C PHE A 152 -3.86 -11.72 -15.40
N TYR A 153 -3.72 -11.24 -14.16
CA TYR A 153 -3.26 -12.04 -13.03
C TYR A 153 -4.43 -12.41 -12.12
N PHE A 154 -4.44 -13.67 -11.68
CA PHE A 154 -5.52 -14.28 -10.93
C PHE A 154 -4.99 -15.09 -9.73
N GLY A 155 -5.94 -15.61 -8.95
CA GLY A 155 -5.72 -16.45 -7.79
C GLY A 155 -5.33 -15.69 -6.54
N ASP A 156 -5.32 -16.40 -5.40
CA ASP A 156 -5.10 -15.85 -4.05
C ASP A 156 -3.72 -15.19 -3.84
N GLY A 157 -2.82 -15.32 -4.82
CA GLY A 157 -1.48 -14.79 -4.79
C GLY A 157 -1.12 -13.89 -5.97
N CYS A 158 -2.07 -13.62 -6.88
CA CYS A 158 -1.82 -12.94 -8.16
C CYS A 158 -0.70 -13.58 -8.99
N ALA A 159 -0.67 -14.91 -9.01
CA ALA A 159 0.40 -15.70 -9.62
C ALA A 159 -0.07 -16.48 -10.87
N ASP A 160 -1.38 -16.53 -11.11
CA ASP A 160 -1.96 -17.28 -12.21
C ASP A 160 -2.20 -16.32 -13.38
N TYR A 161 -1.38 -16.42 -14.44
CA TYR A 161 -1.45 -15.50 -15.58
C TYR A 161 -2.32 -16.06 -16.72
N CYS A 162 -3.36 -15.31 -17.09
CA CYS A 162 -4.20 -15.61 -18.23
C CYS A 162 -4.62 -14.35 -18.99
N ARG A 163 -4.10 -14.19 -20.22
CA ARG A 163 -4.53 -13.17 -21.17
C ARG A 163 -5.24 -13.85 -22.34
N PRO A 164 -6.50 -13.49 -22.66
CA PRO A 164 -7.21 -14.06 -23.81
C PRO A 164 -6.38 -13.96 -25.09
N ARG A 165 -6.48 -14.99 -25.92
CA ARG A 165 -5.68 -15.12 -27.13
C ARG A 165 -6.50 -15.75 -28.24
N ASP A 166 -6.45 -15.15 -29.42
CA ASP A 166 -7.11 -15.64 -30.62
C ASP A 166 -6.18 -15.39 -31.83
N ASP A 167 -5.14 -16.20 -31.93
CA ASP A 167 -4.14 -16.14 -32.99
C ASP A 167 -3.57 -17.54 -33.29
N THR A 168 -2.55 -17.64 -34.15
CA THR A 168 -1.93 -18.92 -34.55
C THR A 168 -1.33 -19.73 -33.41
N LEU A 169 -1.13 -19.14 -32.23
CA LEU A 169 -0.54 -19.75 -31.05
C LEU A 169 -1.59 -20.11 -29.99
N GLY A 170 -2.86 -19.76 -30.17
CA GLY A 170 -3.94 -20.23 -29.29
C GLY A 170 -5.26 -19.49 -29.48
N HIS A 171 -6.34 -20.20 -29.21
CA HIS A 171 -7.73 -19.72 -29.27
C HIS A 171 -8.42 -20.03 -27.92
N TYR A 172 -8.39 -19.08 -27.00
CA TYR A 172 -8.99 -19.23 -25.67
C TYR A 172 -9.35 -17.88 -25.03
N THR A 173 -10.35 -17.92 -24.15
CA THR A 173 -10.65 -16.87 -23.17
C THR A 173 -10.18 -17.29 -21.78
N CYS A 174 -10.31 -16.41 -20.79
CA CYS A 174 -9.96 -16.67 -19.39
C CYS A 174 -11.23 -16.58 -18.53
N ASP A 175 -11.41 -17.51 -17.59
CA ASP A 175 -12.46 -17.42 -16.57
C ASP A 175 -12.04 -16.53 -15.38
N GLU A 176 -12.90 -16.44 -14.37
CA GLU A 176 -12.69 -15.61 -13.17
C GLU A 176 -11.52 -16.12 -12.30
N GLU A 177 -11.20 -17.41 -12.39
CA GLU A 177 -10.07 -18.04 -11.71
C GLU A 177 -8.77 -17.99 -12.53
N GLY A 178 -8.81 -17.47 -13.76
CA GLY A 178 -7.66 -17.40 -14.66
C GLY A 178 -7.35 -18.70 -15.40
N ASN A 179 -8.28 -19.66 -15.46
CA ASN A 179 -8.16 -20.83 -16.32
C ASN A 179 -8.51 -20.48 -17.77
N ARG A 180 -7.86 -21.17 -18.70
CA ARG A 180 -8.10 -21.00 -20.14
C ARG A 180 -9.33 -21.80 -20.56
N ILE A 181 -10.30 -21.12 -21.17
CA ILE A 181 -11.46 -21.74 -21.82
C ILE A 181 -11.23 -21.70 -23.33
N CYS A 182 -11.08 -22.88 -23.95
CA CYS A 182 -10.93 -22.98 -25.40
C CYS A 182 -12.19 -22.48 -26.13
N LEU A 183 -11.99 -21.75 -27.23
CA LEU A 183 -13.04 -21.25 -28.12
C LEU A 183 -13.50 -22.30 -29.15
#